data_AF-A0A8S9S9H0-F1
#
_entry.id   AF-A0A8S9S9H0-F1
#
_cell.length_a   1.000
_cell.length_b   1.000
_cell.length_c   1.000
_cell.angle_alpha   90.00
_cell.angle_beta   90.00
_cell.angle_gamma   90.00
#
_symmetry.space_group_name_H-M   'P 1'
#
loop_
_entity.id
_entity.type
_entity.pdbx_description
1 polymer ?
#
loop_
_entity_poly.entity_id
_entity_poly.type
_entity_poly.pdbx_seq_one_letter_code
_entity_poly.pdbx_strand_id
1 'polypeptide(L)'
;MELVEEKKAPKEEKKMGERRVVVDKAYLYDEDKPLTVCKTSLFHTGDGFTAYDCNGDIIFRVDSYGRDNDELVLMDATGKCLLTVKRKINQSADL
;
A
#
# COMPACT_ATOMS: atom_id res chain seq x y z
N MET A 1 -30.74 19.17 -35.51
CA MET A 1 -30.47 18.67 -34.15
C MET A 1 -28.96 18.61 -34.03
N GLU A 2 -28.34 19.66 -33.47
CA GLU A 2 -26.90 19.68 -33.23
C GLU A 2 -26.59 18.90 -31.95
N LEU A 3 -25.70 17.94 -32.04
CA LEU A 3 -25.08 17.29 -30.89
C LEU A 3 -24.05 18.26 -30.32
N VAL A 4 -24.39 18.89 -29.20
CA VAL A 4 -23.47 19.75 -28.46
C VAL A 4 -22.40 18.84 -27.84
N GLU A 5 -21.16 18.95 -28.32
CA GLU A 5 -20.02 18.29 -27.71
C GLU A 5 -19.80 18.82 -26.29
N GLU A 6 -19.92 17.91 -25.31
CA GLU A 6 -19.63 18.18 -23.92
C GLU A 6 -18.13 18.40 -23.75
N LYS A 7 -17.74 19.68 -23.65
CA LYS A 7 -16.36 20.11 -23.38
C LYS A 7 -15.98 19.63 -21.98
N LYS A 8 -15.20 18.55 -21.91
CA LYS A 8 -14.58 18.09 -20.67
C LYS A 8 -13.61 19.15 -20.16
N ALA A 9 -13.92 19.69 -18.99
CA ALA A 9 -13.17 20.77 -18.34
C ALA A 9 -11.68 20.42 -18.14
N PRO A 10 -10.77 21.40 -18.21
CA PRO A 10 -9.35 21.18 -17.94
C PRO A 10 -9.17 20.83 -16.47
N LYS A 11 -8.66 19.63 -16.17
CA LYS A 11 -8.29 19.27 -14.80
C LYS A 11 -7.01 20.06 -14.44
N GLU A 12 -7.09 20.86 -13.38
CA GLU A 12 -5.96 21.59 -12.81
C GLU A 12 -4.77 20.66 -12.59
N GLU A 13 -3.66 20.94 -13.28
CA GLU A 13 -2.36 20.34 -12.99
C GLU A 13 -1.88 20.83 -11.62
N LYS A 14 -2.23 20.08 -10.57
CA LYS A 14 -1.56 20.22 -9.29
C LYS A 14 -0.09 19.88 -9.50
N LYS A 15 0.77 20.90 -9.37
CA LYS A 15 2.22 20.77 -9.43
C LYS A 15 2.66 19.76 -8.37
N MET A 16 2.89 18.53 -8.81
CA MET A 16 3.40 17.44 -7.98
C MET A 16 4.78 17.85 -7.48
N GLY A 17 4.98 17.90 -6.16
CA GLY A 17 6.34 17.88 -5.62
C GLY A 17 7.09 16.67 -6.18
N GLU A 18 8.41 16.77 -6.32
CA GLU A 18 9.25 15.69 -6.87
C GLU A 18 8.91 14.33 -6.22
N ARG A 19 8.27 13.44 -6.98
CA ARG A 19 7.93 12.11 -6.51
C ARG A 19 9.18 11.25 -6.52
N ARG A 20 9.75 11.00 -5.35
CA ARG A 20 10.87 10.06 -5.20
C ARG A 20 10.33 8.63 -5.15
N VAL A 21 10.83 7.77 -6.03
CA VAL A 21 10.52 6.34 -6.00
C VAL A 21 11.27 5.68 -4.84
N VAL A 22 10.55 4.93 -4.00
CA VAL A 22 11.10 4.24 -2.83
C VAL A 22 11.31 2.74 -3.07
N VAL A 23 10.37 2.10 -3.76
CA VAL A 23 10.39 0.63 -4.02
C VAL A 23 10.62 0.36 -5.50
N ASP A 24 9.60 0.58 -6.33
CA ASP A 24 9.64 0.36 -7.76
C ASP A 24 8.65 1.30 -8.46
N LYS A 25 8.91 1.64 -9.73
CA LYS A 25 8.00 2.42 -10.56
C LYS A 25 6.69 1.68 -10.84
N ALA A 26 6.67 0.35 -10.74
CA ALA A 26 5.46 -0.47 -10.91
C ALA A 26 4.36 -0.14 -9.88
N TYR A 27 4.70 0.50 -8.76
CA TYR A 27 3.74 0.95 -7.74
C TYR A 27 3.48 2.45 -7.77
N LEU A 28 3.90 3.13 -8.85
CA LEU A 28 3.59 4.53 -9.10
C LEU A 28 2.28 4.62 -9.90
N TYR A 29 1.31 5.36 -9.40
CA TYR A 29 0.02 5.57 -10.05
C TYR A 29 -0.13 7.04 -10.44
N ASP A 30 -0.71 7.29 -11.61
CA ASP A 30 -0.95 8.65 -12.11
C ASP A 30 -2.06 9.35 -11.33
N GLU A 31 -3.09 8.58 -10.95
CA GLU A 31 -4.20 9.00 -10.11
C GLU A 31 -4.18 8.27 -8.75
N ASP A 32 -4.96 8.77 -7.79
CA ASP A 32 -5.09 8.15 -6.47
C ASP A 32 -5.71 6.76 -6.62
N LYS A 33 -4.99 5.73 -6.14
CA LYS A 33 -5.45 4.34 -6.17
C LYS A 33 -6.03 3.93 -4.81
N PRO A 34 -7.36 3.78 -4.66
CA PRO A 34 -7.95 3.29 -3.42
C PRO A 34 -7.62 1.81 -3.23
N LEU A 35 -7.23 1.46 -2.00
CA LEU A 35 -6.97 0.08 -1.60
C LEU A 35 -7.81 -0.26 -0.37
N THR A 36 -8.37 -1.46 -0.35
CA THR A 36 -9.14 -2.01 0.77
C THR A 36 -8.27 -2.97 1.56
N VAL A 37 -8.20 -2.80 2.89
CA VAL A 37 -7.47 -3.71 3.76
C VAL A 37 -8.43 -4.72 4.39
N CYS A 38 -8.14 -6.00 4.21
CA CYS A 38 -8.83 -7.09 4.90
C CYS A 38 -7.86 -7.77 5.86
N LYS A 39 -8.21 -7.79 7.14
CA LYS A 39 -7.48 -8.54 8.16
C LYS A 39 -8.11 -9.92 8.29
N THR A 40 -7.39 -10.95 7.87
CA THR A 40 -7.84 -12.33 8.08
C THR A 40 -7.55 -12.70 9.53
N SER A 41 -8.56 -12.56 10.40
CA SER A 41 -8.50 -13.03 11.79
C SER A 41 -8.63 -14.55 11.85
N LEU A 42 -7.69 -15.29 11.26
CA LEU A 42 -7.42 -16.64 11.72
C LEU A 42 -6.65 -16.47 13.04
N PHE A 43 -7.03 -17.19 14.10
CA PHE A 43 -6.48 -17.11 15.45
C PHE A 43 -4.99 -17.52 15.58
N HIS A 44 -4.14 -17.07 14.66
CA HIS A 44 -2.70 -17.19 14.70
C HIS A 44 -2.13 -15.93 15.35
N THR A 45 -1.00 -16.08 16.03
CA THR A 45 -0.27 -15.01 16.73
C THR A 45 0.39 -14.00 15.78
N GLY A 46 -0.20 -13.74 14.62
CA GLY A 46 0.28 -12.82 13.60
C GLY A 46 -0.70 -11.68 13.36
N ASP A 47 -0.17 -10.54 12.95
CA ASP A 47 -0.90 -9.32 12.60
C ASP A 47 -1.08 -9.14 11.08
N GLY A 48 -0.98 -10.24 10.32
CA GLY A 48 -1.06 -10.23 8.88
C GLY A 48 -2.40 -9.72 8.33
N PHE A 49 -2.33 -9.05 7.17
CA PHE A 49 -3.49 -8.56 6.42
C PHE A 49 -3.17 -8.54 4.92
N THR A 50 -4.23 -8.43 4.11
CA THR A 50 -4.12 -8.34 2.65
C THR A 50 -4.77 -7.05 2.17
N ALA A 51 -4.14 -6.36 1.22
CA ALA A 51 -4.68 -5.17 0.58
C ALA A 51 -5.15 -5.48 -0.85
N TYR A 52 -6.35 -5.02 -1.19
CA TYR A 52 -7.05 -5.29 -2.43
C TYR A 52 -7.29 -3.99 -3.19
N ASP A 53 -7.38 -4.07 -4.52
CA ASP A 53 -7.90 -2.97 -5.32
C ASP A 53 -9.44 -2.97 -5.38
N CYS A 54 -10.01 -2.05 -6.16
CA CYS A 54 -11.46 -1.95 -6.34
C CYS A 54 -12.07 -3.10 -7.15
N ASN A 55 -11.25 -3.88 -7.85
CA ASN A 55 -11.69 -5.08 -8.59
C ASN A 55 -11.71 -6.32 -7.69
N GLY A 56 -11.11 -6.23 -6.50
CA GLY A 56 -10.93 -7.35 -5.58
C GLY A 56 -9.64 -8.13 -5.81
N ASP A 57 -8.72 -7.61 -6.62
CA ASP A 57 -7.41 -8.23 -6.84
C ASP A 57 -6.48 -7.93 -5.65
N ILE A 58 -5.74 -8.95 -5.21
CA ILE A 58 -4.72 -8.80 -4.17
C ILE A 58 -3.56 -7.99 -4.74
N ILE A 59 -3.28 -6.83 -4.16
CA ILE A 59 -2.15 -5.98 -4.55
C ILE A 59 -0.98 -6.17 -3.61
N PHE A 60 -1.25 -6.25 -2.30
CA PHE A 60 -0.23 -6.43 -1.29
C PHE A 60 -0.64 -7.45 -0.25
N ARG A 61 0.37 -8.15 0.26
CA ARG A 61 0.26 -9.04 1.42
C ARG A 61 1.18 -8.51 2.50
N VAL A 62 0.71 -8.48 3.73
CA VAL A 62 1.49 -8.08 4.90
C VAL A 62 1.40 -9.19 5.92
N ASP A 63 2.54 -9.62 6.43
CA ASP A 63 2.62 -10.68 7.44
C ASP A 63 3.85 -10.50 8.34
N SER A 64 3.74 -10.90 9.60
CA SER A 64 4.85 -11.03 10.56
C SER A 64 5.50 -12.41 10.51
N TYR A 65 4.92 -13.37 9.78
CA TYR A 65 5.43 -14.73 9.63
C TYR A 65 5.65 -15.47 10.96
N GLY A 66 4.94 -15.06 12.02
CA GLY A 66 5.10 -15.62 13.36
C GLY A 66 6.47 -15.35 13.99
N ARG A 67 7.28 -14.44 13.42
CA ARG A 67 8.45 -13.88 14.10
C ARG A 67 7.99 -12.85 15.13
N ASP A 68 8.89 -12.51 16.05
CA ASP A 68 8.66 -11.50 17.09
C ASP A 68 7.90 -10.30 16.49
N ASN A 69 6.86 -9.82 17.21
CA ASN A 69 5.87 -8.82 16.77
C ASN A 69 6.44 -7.45 16.34
N ASP A 70 7.75 -7.35 16.18
CA ASP A 70 8.48 -6.16 15.81
C ASP A 70 8.87 -6.13 14.33
N GLU A 71 8.69 -7.21 13.56
CA GLU A 71 9.00 -7.25 12.12
C GLU A 71 7.77 -7.57 11.25
N LEU A 72 7.52 -6.74 10.24
CA LEU A 72 6.48 -6.93 9.24
C LEU A 72 7.06 -6.93 7.83
N VAL A 73 6.61 -7.88 7.00
CA VAL A 73 7.03 -7.98 5.62
C VAL A 73 5.88 -7.57 4.71
N LEU A 74 6.10 -6.52 3.91
CA LEU A 74 5.23 -6.15 2.80
C LEU A 74 5.67 -6.92 1.55
N MET A 75 4.73 -7.61 0.91
CA MET A 75 4.94 -8.38 -0.29
C MET A 75 3.99 -7.96 -1.40
N ASP A 76 4.37 -8.26 -2.64
CA ASP A 76 3.46 -8.20 -3.77
C ASP A 76 2.46 -9.38 -3.78
N ALA A 77 1.57 -9.38 -4.76
CA ALA A 77 0.58 -10.44 -4.97
C ALA A 77 1.20 -11.85 -5.13
N THR A 78 2.40 -11.94 -5.72
CA THR A 78 3.11 -13.20 -5.95
C THR A 78 3.81 -13.73 -4.70
N GLY A 79 3.93 -12.90 -3.65
CA GLY A 79 4.66 -13.21 -2.42
C GLY A 79 6.13 -12.75 -2.45
N LYS A 80 6.55 -11.95 -3.43
CA LYS A 80 7.88 -11.34 -3.42
C LYS A 80 7.94 -10.25 -2.36
N CYS A 81 8.93 -10.33 -1.47
CA CYS A 81 9.16 -9.30 -0.46
C CYS A 81 9.59 -7.97 -1.09
N LEU A 82 8.89 -6.90 -0.74
CA LEU A 82 9.14 -5.54 -1.18
C LEU A 82 9.89 -4.73 -0.12
N LEU A 83 9.38 -4.77 1.11
CA LEU A 83 9.92 -4.02 2.24
C LEU A 83 9.76 -4.82 3.53
N THR A 84 10.66 -4.59 4.47
CA THR A 84 10.52 -5.04 5.86
C THR A 84 10.46 -3.83 6.76
N VAL A 85 9.40 -3.74 7.56
CA VAL A 85 9.25 -2.71 8.58
C VAL A 85 9.63 -3.33 9.91
N LYS A 86 10.61 -2.72 10.59
CA LYS A 86 11.03 -3.12 11.93
C LYS A 86 10.73 -2.02 12.93
N ARG A 87 10.08 -2.37 14.04
CA ARG A 87 9.83 -1.44 15.14
C ARG A 87 11.16 -0.99 15.74
N LYS A 88 11.42 0.31 15.73
CA LYS A 88 12.56 0.89 16.43
C LYS A 88 12.22 1.05 17.90
N ILE A 89 12.90 0.29 18.77
CA ILE A 89 12.82 0.47 20.22
C ILE A 89 13.68 1.70 20.56
N ASN A 90 13.06 2.76 21.07
CA ASN A 90 13.79 3.94 21.55
C ASN A 90 14.42 3.61 22.91
N GLN A 91 15.75 3.60 22.99
CA GLN A 91 16.53 3.26 24.18
C GLN A 91 16.50 4.34 25.29
N SER A 92 15.51 5.23 25.31
CA SER A 92 15.40 6.33 26.28
C SER A 92 14.42 6.08 27.42
N ALA A 93 13.90 4.85 27.55
CA ALA A 93 12.94 4.49 28.60
C ALA A 93 13.54 3.65 29.75
N ASP A 94 14.84 3.34 29.69
CA ASP A 94 15.59 2.69 30.78
C ASP A 94 16.61 3.68 31.37
N LEU A 95 16.13 4.65 32.15
CA LEU A 95 16.90 5.40 33.16
C LEU A 95 15.97 5.77 34.32
#